data_AF-A0A9P0PF78-F1
#
_entry.id   AF-A0A9P0PF78-F1
#
_cell.length_a   1.000
_cell.length_b   1.000
_cell.length_c   1.000
_cell.angle_alpha   90.00
_cell.angle_beta   90.00
_cell.angle_gamma   90.00
#
_symmetry.space_group_name_H-M   'P 1'
#
loop_
_entity.id
_entity.type
_entity.pdbx_description
1 polymer ?
#
loop_
_entity_poly.entity_id
_entity_poly.type
_entity_poly.pdbx_seq_one_letter_code
_entity_poly.pdbx_strand_id
1 'polypeptide(L)'
;MTKNHFTAYKNQGTKPPKDLRRIVYCGALRYSADNADWDFLWNAFVKSTSLSEGVIFLSGLGCSKDTDILKRYLLKTVTDSEIRRQDRQTVFVSVVNGNPSNFDTALDFLIEHQKEIDAQYGTMRALPSLLDLVASRITDETQLNKLKNLVTNLDAEHKESGNAALEKAEANLKWKKQVERDLQNYYGIPSDDTDSAVTSTVSLIIVTICSVIDVIGF
;
A
#
# COMPACT_ATOMS: atom_id res chain seq x y z
N MET A 1 -3.39 1.34 22.64
CA MET A 1 -4.07 2.66 22.63
C MET A 1 -5.21 2.73 21.60
N THR A 2 -4.94 2.50 20.30
CA THR A 2 -5.96 2.58 19.24
C THR A 2 -7.15 1.63 19.46
N LYS A 3 -6.88 0.37 19.82
CA LYS A 3 -7.91 -0.64 20.13
C LYS A 3 -8.90 -0.15 21.18
N ASN A 4 -8.43 0.39 22.31
CA ASN A 4 -9.30 0.83 23.42
C ASN A 4 -10.24 1.98 22.99
N HIS A 5 -9.73 2.99 22.30
CA HIS A 5 -10.56 4.10 21.80
C HIS A 5 -11.58 3.64 20.76
N PHE A 6 -11.17 2.74 19.87
CA PHE A 6 -12.07 2.20 18.86
C PHE A 6 -13.17 1.32 19.48
N THR A 7 -12.82 0.46 20.44
CA THR A 7 -13.79 -0.35 21.19
C THR A 7 -14.77 0.51 21.98
N ALA A 8 -14.30 1.58 22.63
CA ALA A 8 -15.19 2.55 23.31
C ALA A 8 -16.15 3.21 22.31
N TYR A 9 -15.66 3.56 21.12
CA TYR A 9 -16.54 4.10 20.08
C TYR A 9 -17.58 3.07 19.60
N LYS A 10 -17.16 1.83 19.33
CA LYS A 10 -18.04 0.74 18.86
C LYS A 10 -19.11 0.37 19.87
N ASN A 11 -18.75 0.25 21.15
CA ASN A 11 -19.62 -0.31 22.17
C ASN A 11 -20.41 0.76 22.95
N GLN A 12 -19.88 1.97 23.08
CA GLN A 12 -20.43 3.02 23.94
C GLN A 12 -20.77 4.31 23.18
N GLY A 13 -20.45 4.37 21.88
CA GLY A 13 -20.65 5.58 21.06
C GLY A 13 -19.66 6.72 21.39
N THR A 14 -18.70 6.50 22.29
CA THR A 14 -17.71 7.54 22.66
C THR A 14 -16.66 7.68 21.57
N LYS A 15 -16.81 8.69 20.71
CA LYS A 15 -15.86 8.99 19.63
C LYS A 15 -14.46 9.30 20.20
N PRO A 16 -13.37 8.89 19.51
CA PRO A 16 -12.03 9.29 19.90
C PRO A 16 -11.88 10.83 19.86
N PRO A 17 -10.93 11.40 20.66
CA PRO A 17 -10.57 12.81 20.56
C PRO A 17 -10.27 13.18 19.10
N LYS A 18 -10.72 14.37 18.66
CA LYS A 18 -10.70 14.77 17.25
C LYS A 18 -9.34 14.57 16.58
N ASP A 19 -8.28 14.98 17.27
CA ASP A 19 -6.90 14.94 16.77
C ASP A 19 -6.35 13.50 16.66
N LEU A 20 -6.94 12.56 17.39
CA LEU A 20 -6.51 11.15 17.41
C LEU A 20 -7.31 10.27 16.45
N ARG A 21 -8.46 10.74 15.94
CA ARG A 21 -9.39 9.89 15.16
C ARG A 21 -8.73 9.18 13.98
N ARG A 22 -7.91 9.90 13.20
CA ARG A 22 -7.23 9.32 12.04
C ARG A 22 -6.35 8.12 12.43
N ILE A 23 -5.52 8.28 13.47
CA ILE A 23 -4.61 7.24 13.96
C ILE A 23 -5.40 6.12 14.62
N VAL A 24 -6.44 6.44 15.39
CA VAL A 24 -7.29 5.44 16.04
C VAL A 24 -8.02 4.57 15.02
N TYR A 25 -8.69 5.16 14.03
CA TYR A 25 -9.43 4.41 13.03
C TYR A 25 -8.51 3.56 12.15
N CYS A 26 -7.44 4.18 11.63
CA CYS A 26 -6.46 3.46 10.80
C CYS A 26 -5.77 2.34 11.59
N GLY A 27 -5.35 2.61 12.82
CA GLY A 27 -4.71 1.61 13.67
C GLY A 27 -5.66 0.49 14.08
N ALA A 28 -6.92 0.78 14.35
CA ALA A 28 -7.91 -0.25 14.67
C ALA A 28 -8.11 -1.21 13.49
N LEU A 29 -8.34 -0.69 12.28
CA LEU A 29 -8.56 -1.52 11.10
C LEU A 29 -7.30 -2.26 10.62
N ARG A 30 -6.11 -1.68 10.81
CA ARG A 30 -4.84 -2.34 10.46
C ARG A 30 -4.56 -3.60 11.29
N TYR A 31 -5.10 -3.66 12.51
CA TYR A 31 -4.90 -4.77 13.45
C TYR A 31 -6.20 -5.49 13.80
N SER A 32 -7.29 -5.22 13.09
CA SER A 32 -8.54 -5.95 13.26
C SER A 32 -8.41 -7.36 12.68
N ALA A 33 -8.99 -8.33 13.35
CA ALA A 33 -9.22 -9.69 12.83
C ALA A 33 -10.69 -9.90 12.40
N ASP A 34 -11.54 -8.89 12.57
CA ASP A 34 -12.98 -8.95 12.35
C ASP A 34 -13.42 -7.89 11.35
N ASN A 35 -14.05 -8.33 10.26
CA ASN A 35 -14.57 -7.47 9.21
C ASN A 35 -15.72 -6.58 9.71
N ALA A 36 -16.38 -6.94 10.81
CA ALA A 36 -17.39 -6.10 11.44
C ALA A 36 -16.84 -4.77 11.99
N ASP A 37 -15.53 -4.67 12.25
CA ASP A 37 -14.90 -3.38 12.61
C ASP A 37 -14.85 -2.44 11.41
N TRP A 38 -14.60 -2.97 10.21
CA TRP A 38 -14.66 -2.19 8.97
C TRP A 38 -16.09 -1.75 8.67
N ASP A 39 -17.04 -2.68 8.76
CA ASP A 39 -18.46 -2.40 8.52
C ASP A 39 -19.02 -1.37 9.51
N PHE A 40 -18.62 -1.44 10.77
CA PHE A 40 -18.96 -0.43 11.77
C PHE A 40 -18.47 0.97 11.35
N LEU A 41 -17.21 1.08 10.92
CA LEU A 41 -16.64 2.37 10.53
C LEU A 41 -17.26 2.89 9.22
N TRP A 42 -17.58 2.00 8.27
CA TRP A 42 -18.30 2.32 7.06
C TRP A 42 -19.70 2.88 7.37
N ASN A 43 -20.44 2.22 8.27
CA ASN A 43 -21.75 2.69 8.70
C ASN A 43 -21.67 4.05 9.42
N ALA A 44 -20.60 4.29 10.19
CA ALA A 44 -20.36 5.59 10.80
C ALA A 44 -20.07 6.69 9.76
N PHE A 45 -19.35 6.37 8.68
CA PHE A 45 -19.16 7.26 7.54
C PHE A 45 -20.49 7.63 6.87
N VAL A 46 -21.29 6.63 6.50
CA VAL A 46 -22.57 6.84 5.80
C VAL A 46 -23.55 7.69 6.64
N LYS A 47 -23.54 7.52 7.97
CA LYS A 47 -24.37 8.30 8.90
C LYS A 47 -23.83 9.70 9.22
N SER A 48 -22.58 10.00 8.86
CA SER A 48 -21.95 11.29 9.19
C SER A 48 -22.49 12.41 8.33
N THR A 49 -22.94 13.50 8.97
CA THR A 49 -23.31 14.75 8.28
C THR A 49 -22.13 15.72 8.14
N SER A 50 -21.01 15.45 8.81
CA SER A 50 -19.82 16.30 8.79
C SER A 50 -18.88 15.91 7.65
N LEU A 51 -18.55 16.89 6.79
CA LEU A 51 -17.64 16.69 5.66
C LEU A 51 -16.23 16.33 6.11
N SER A 52 -15.71 17.09 7.08
CA SER A 52 -14.36 16.89 7.62
C SER A 52 -14.25 15.55 8.36
N GLU A 53 -15.31 15.12 9.06
CA GLU A 53 -15.33 13.81 9.70
C GLU A 53 -15.43 12.67 8.67
N GLY A 54 -16.19 12.86 7.60
CA GLY A 54 -16.31 11.91 6.49
C GLY A 54 -14.94 11.53 5.89
N VAL A 55 -14.11 12.52 5.59
CA VAL A 55 -12.74 12.31 5.06
C VAL A 55 -11.87 11.52 6.05
N ILE A 56 -12.04 11.72 7.36
CA ILE A 56 -11.29 10.98 8.39
C ILE A 56 -11.73 9.51 8.43
N PHE A 57 -13.02 9.22 8.29
CA PHE A 57 -13.50 7.84 8.16
C PHE A 57 -12.95 7.17 6.91
N LEU A 58 -13.07 7.82 5.75
CA LEU A 58 -12.54 7.30 4.47
C LEU A 58 -11.03 7.03 4.53
N SER A 59 -10.28 7.88 5.23
CA SER A 59 -8.86 7.68 5.47
C SER A 59 -8.57 6.45 6.35
N GLY A 60 -9.39 6.22 7.38
CA GLY A 60 -9.24 5.06 8.27
C GLY A 60 -9.56 3.73 7.58
N LEU A 61 -10.64 3.70 6.78
CA LEU A 61 -11.13 2.51 6.07
C LEU A 61 -10.09 1.87 5.15
N GLY A 62 -9.19 2.66 4.57
CA GLY A 62 -8.12 2.18 3.69
C GLY A 62 -6.99 1.44 4.40
N CYS A 63 -6.94 1.49 5.74
CA CYS A 63 -5.88 0.83 6.52
C CYS A 63 -6.15 -0.65 6.83
N SER A 64 -7.29 -1.21 6.38
CA SER A 64 -7.50 -2.66 6.42
C SER A 64 -6.37 -3.39 5.69
N LYS A 65 -6.10 -4.63 6.10
CA LYS A 65 -5.19 -5.56 5.40
C LYS A 65 -5.92 -6.63 4.60
N ASP A 66 -7.24 -6.72 4.74
CA ASP A 66 -8.08 -7.67 4.01
C ASP A 66 -8.24 -7.19 2.57
N THR A 67 -7.66 -7.93 1.62
CA THR A 67 -7.67 -7.59 0.20
C THR A 67 -9.08 -7.52 -0.38
N ASP A 68 -10.01 -8.37 0.05
CA ASP A 68 -11.38 -8.39 -0.48
C ASP A 68 -12.18 -7.18 0.02
N ILE A 69 -11.96 -6.75 1.27
CA ILE A 69 -12.45 -5.47 1.76
C ILE A 69 -11.91 -4.32 0.91
N LEU A 70 -10.61 -4.28 0.65
CA LEU A 70 -10.00 -3.17 -0.08
C LEU A 70 -10.47 -3.11 -1.54
N LYS A 71 -10.61 -4.25 -2.22
CA LYS A 71 -11.18 -4.33 -3.57
C LYS A 71 -12.61 -3.78 -3.60
N ARG A 72 -13.47 -4.22 -2.67
CA ARG A 72 -14.84 -3.70 -2.56
C ARG A 72 -14.86 -2.20 -2.24
N TYR A 73 -13.95 -1.75 -1.38
CA TYR A 73 -13.86 -0.35 -0.99
C TYR A 73 -13.41 0.56 -2.14
N LEU A 74 -12.40 0.14 -2.91
CA LEU A 74 -11.96 0.85 -4.11
C LEU A 74 -13.06 0.84 -5.18
N LEU A 75 -13.76 -0.28 -5.38
CA LEU A 75 -14.84 -0.38 -6.35
C LEU A 75 -15.96 0.64 -6.08
N LYS A 76 -16.27 0.92 -4.81
CA LYS A 76 -17.24 1.98 -4.44
C LYS A 76 -16.84 3.37 -4.97
N THR A 77 -15.56 3.63 -5.23
CA THR A 77 -15.14 4.91 -5.80
C THR A 77 -15.58 5.10 -7.26
N VAL A 78 -15.87 4.01 -7.98
CA VAL A 78 -16.29 4.07 -9.39
C VAL A 78 -17.73 3.63 -9.61
N THR A 79 -18.35 2.92 -8.66
CA THR A 79 -19.74 2.44 -8.77
C THR A 79 -20.74 3.12 -7.83
N ASP A 80 -20.28 3.77 -6.76
CA ASP A 80 -21.14 4.18 -5.65
C ASP A 80 -21.29 5.71 -5.51
N SER A 81 -22.49 6.14 -5.14
CA SER A 81 -22.84 7.55 -4.89
C SER A 81 -22.56 8.02 -3.46
N GLU A 82 -22.36 7.10 -2.51
CA GLU A 82 -22.13 7.42 -1.10
C GLU A 82 -20.79 8.13 -0.87
N ILE A 83 -19.79 7.83 -1.71
CA ILE A 83 -18.51 8.54 -1.73
C ILE A 83 -18.62 9.68 -2.74
N ARG A 84 -18.57 10.91 -2.22
CA ARG A 84 -18.59 12.13 -3.03
C ARG A 84 -17.45 12.14 -4.02
N ARG A 85 -17.68 12.70 -5.21
CA ARG A 85 -16.69 12.73 -6.29
C ARG A 85 -15.35 13.33 -5.87
N GLN A 86 -15.35 14.38 -5.03
CA GLN A 86 -14.11 14.98 -4.53
C GLN A 86 -13.35 14.13 -3.50
N ASP A 87 -14.01 13.18 -2.84
CA ASP A 87 -13.42 12.35 -1.78
C ASP A 87 -12.93 10.99 -2.30
N ARG A 88 -13.26 10.61 -3.53
CA ARG A 88 -12.84 9.35 -4.17
C ARG A 88 -11.31 9.20 -4.21
N GLN A 89 -10.58 10.29 -4.47
CA GLN A 89 -9.13 10.29 -4.42
C GLN A 89 -8.58 10.01 -3.01
N THR A 90 -9.25 10.50 -1.95
CA THR A 90 -8.89 10.19 -0.56
C THR A 90 -8.94 8.69 -0.31
N VAL A 91 -9.92 7.99 -0.86
CA VAL A 91 -10.07 6.54 -0.73
C VAL A 91 -8.88 5.81 -1.36
N PHE A 92 -8.56 6.13 -2.62
CA PHE A 92 -7.42 5.51 -3.29
C PHE A 92 -6.10 5.76 -2.52
N VAL A 93 -5.87 7.00 -2.12
CA VAL A 93 -4.68 7.42 -1.34
C VAL A 93 -4.62 6.68 0.01
N SER A 94 -5.77 6.46 0.67
CA SER A 94 -5.80 5.79 1.96
C SER A 94 -5.50 4.30 1.86
N VAL A 95 -5.89 3.64 0.77
CA VAL A 95 -5.51 2.24 0.51
C VAL A 95 -4.01 2.13 0.24
N VAL A 96 -3.47 2.96 -0.66
CA VAL A 96 -2.03 2.97 -1.01
C VAL A 96 -1.14 3.16 0.23
N ASN A 97 -1.52 4.09 1.12
CA ASN A 97 -0.73 4.39 2.32
C ASN A 97 -1.16 3.59 3.56
N GLY A 98 -2.20 2.76 3.45
CA GLY A 98 -2.78 2.00 4.55
C GLY A 98 -1.89 0.86 5.01
N ASN A 99 -1.27 0.14 4.10
CA ASN A 99 -0.27 -0.88 4.42
C ASN A 99 0.64 -1.11 3.21
N PRO A 100 1.93 -1.44 3.39
CA PRO A 100 2.77 -1.92 2.30
C PRO A 100 2.12 -3.05 1.47
N SER A 101 1.41 -3.99 2.13
CA SER A 101 0.73 -5.10 1.44
C SER A 101 -0.46 -4.67 0.56
N ASN A 102 -0.95 -3.43 0.71
CA ASN A 102 -2.12 -2.95 -0.01
C ASN A 102 -1.77 -2.40 -1.39
N PHE A 103 -0.48 -2.15 -1.65
CA PHE A 103 -0.05 -1.42 -2.84
C PHE A 103 -0.44 -2.16 -4.13
N ASP A 104 -0.21 -3.47 -4.22
CA ASP A 104 -0.58 -4.24 -5.41
C ASP A 104 -2.09 -4.23 -5.65
N THR A 105 -2.90 -4.26 -4.59
CA THR A 105 -4.37 -4.15 -4.73
C THR A 105 -4.79 -2.80 -5.32
N ALA A 106 -4.14 -1.71 -4.90
CA ALA A 106 -4.41 -0.38 -5.43
C ALA A 106 -3.90 -0.21 -6.87
N LEU A 107 -2.72 -0.76 -7.18
CA LEU A 107 -2.14 -0.73 -8.52
C LEU A 107 -2.98 -1.52 -9.52
N ASP A 108 -3.41 -2.73 -9.15
CA ASP A 108 -4.27 -3.57 -10.00
C ASP A 108 -5.63 -2.88 -10.23
N PHE A 109 -6.22 -2.28 -9.19
CA PHE A 109 -7.44 -1.48 -9.34
C PHE A 109 -7.27 -0.29 -10.30
N LEU A 110 -6.15 0.43 -10.22
CA LEU A 110 -5.85 1.54 -11.13
C LEU A 110 -5.74 1.05 -12.58
N ILE A 111 -5.14 -0.13 -12.80
CA ILE A 111 -5.00 -0.72 -14.13
C ILE A 111 -6.37 -1.11 -14.70
N GLU A 112 -7.19 -1.78 -13.90
CA GLU A 112 -8.48 -2.31 -14.30
C GLU A 112 -9.51 -1.20 -14.54
N HIS A 113 -9.45 -0.11 -13.77
CA HIS A 113 -10.50 0.91 -13.73
C HIS A 113 -10.03 2.32 -14.13
N GLN A 114 -8.93 2.46 -14.86
CA GLN A 114 -8.39 3.79 -15.23
C GLN A 114 -9.42 4.69 -15.95
N LYS A 115 -10.29 4.12 -16.79
CA LYS A 115 -11.32 4.87 -17.53
C LYS A 115 -12.46 5.33 -16.63
N GLU A 116 -12.91 4.46 -15.73
CA GLU A 116 -13.93 4.80 -14.76
C GLU A 116 -13.39 5.82 -13.76
N ILE A 117 -12.14 5.68 -13.30
CA ILE A 117 -11.48 6.67 -12.46
C ILE A 117 -11.51 8.03 -13.13
N ASP A 118 -11.11 8.12 -14.39
CA ASP A 118 -11.10 9.39 -15.13
C ASP A 118 -12.50 10.01 -15.27
N ALA A 119 -13.51 9.20 -15.58
CA ALA A 119 -14.89 9.66 -15.71
C ALA A 119 -15.57 10.01 -14.37
N GLN A 120 -15.19 9.32 -13.30
CA GLN A 120 -15.92 9.33 -12.03
C GLN A 120 -15.27 10.22 -10.96
N TYR A 121 -13.95 10.39 -11.00
CA TYR A 121 -13.27 11.17 -9.99
C TYR A 121 -13.52 12.66 -10.29
N GLY A 122 -13.88 13.44 -9.27
CA GLY A 122 -14.43 14.79 -9.46
C GLY A 122 -13.43 15.85 -9.94
N THR A 123 -12.20 15.47 -10.32
CA THR A 123 -11.12 16.38 -10.66
C THR A 123 -10.50 15.98 -12.00
N MET A 124 -10.26 16.95 -12.88
CA MET A 124 -9.58 16.73 -14.17
C MET A 124 -8.15 16.19 -14.04
N ARG A 125 -7.57 16.20 -12.83
CA ARG A 125 -6.23 15.70 -12.54
C ARG A 125 -6.23 14.45 -11.68
N ALA A 126 -7.37 13.78 -11.52
CA ALA A 126 -7.47 12.59 -10.69
C ALA A 126 -6.53 11.48 -11.19
N LEU A 127 -6.69 11.03 -12.42
CA LEU A 127 -5.88 9.95 -12.99
C LEU A 127 -4.38 10.32 -13.03
N PRO A 128 -3.96 11.51 -13.53
CA PRO A 128 -2.57 11.96 -13.41
C PRO A 128 -2.01 11.96 -11.99
N SER A 129 -2.79 12.38 -10.99
CA SER A 129 -2.34 12.39 -9.59
C SER A 129 -2.20 10.98 -9.02
N LEU A 130 -3.06 10.05 -9.42
CA LEU A 130 -2.99 8.64 -9.03
C LEU A 130 -1.78 7.96 -9.66
N LEU A 131 -1.50 8.22 -10.95
CA LEU A 131 -0.30 7.75 -11.65
C LEU A 131 0.99 8.22 -10.94
N ASP A 132 1.09 9.51 -10.61
CA ASP A 132 2.23 10.06 -9.89
C ASP A 132 2.42 9.44 -8.49
N LEU A 133 1.30 9.21 -7.79
CA LEU A 133 1.30 8.57 -6.47
C LEU A 133 1.82 7.14 -6.55
N VAL A 134 1.30 6.31 -7.47
CA VAL A 134 1.74 4.91 -7.57
C VAL A 134 3.20 4.84 -8.01
N ALA A 135 3.61 5.66 -8.98
CA ALA A 135 5.01 5.73 -9.41
C ALA A 135 5.97 6.08 -8.26
N SER A 136 5.55 6.95 -7.33
CA SER A 136 6.33 7.32 -6.15
C SER A 136 6.54 6.19 -5.12
N ARG A 137 5.84 5.06 -5.28
CA ARG A 137 5.87 3.92 -4.37
C ARG A 137 6.46 2.66 -4.99
N ILE A 138 6.55 2.59 -6.32
CA ILE A 138 7.14 1.46 -7.03
C ILE A 138 8.62 1.36 -6.67
N THR A 139 9.01 0.19 -6.19
CA THR A 139 10.39 -0.16 -5.83
C THR A 139 10.77 -1.58 -6.28
N ASP A 140 9.93 -2.19 -7.12
CA ASP A 140 10.04 -3.55 -7.61
C ASP A 140 9.80 -3.60 -9.13
N GLU A 141 10.51 -4.49 -9.82
CA GLU A 141 10.45 -4.61 -11.29
C GLU A 141 9.10 -5.15 -11.79
N THR A 142 8.44 -6.03 -11.03
CA THR A 142 7.10 -6.52 -11.38
C THR A 142 6.07 -5.39 -11.37
N GLN A 143 6.13 -4.54 -10.34
CA GLN A 143 5.25 -3.36 -10.25
C GLN A 143 5.53 -2.32 -11.34
N LEU A 144 6.81 -2.13 -11.69
CA LEU A 144 7.21 -1.28 -12.81
C LEU A 144 6.63 -1.80 -14.14
N ASN A 145 6.68 -3.11 -14.38
CA ASN A 145 6.12 -3.72 -15.59
C ASN A 145 4.60 -3.56 -15.66
N LYS A 146 3.91 -3.67 -14.52
CA LYS A 146 2.47 -3.36 -14.42
C LYS A 146 2.18 -1.90 -14.83
N LEU A 147 2.97 -0.93 -14.34
CA LEU A 147 2.84 0.47 -14.72
C LEU A 147 3.13 0.70 -16.22
N LYS A 148 4.14 0.04 -16.80
CA LYS A 148 4.42 0.10 -18.24
C LYS A 148 3.22 -0.34 -19.08
N ASN A 149 2.57 -1.42 -18.68
CA ASN A 149 1.37 -1.92 -19.34
C ASN A 149 0.22 -0.90 -19.23
N LEU A 150 -0.03 -0.36 -18.03
CA LEU A 150 -1.00 0.70 -17.84
C LEU A 150 -0.75 1.88 -18.78
N VAL A 151 0.45 2.43 -18.78
CA VAL A 151 0.82 3.59 -19.62
C VAL A 151 0.61 3.30 -21.09
N THR A 152 0.87 2.07 -21.55
CA THR A 152 0.61 1.63 -22.93
C THR A 152 -0.88 1.67 -23.29
N ASN A 153 -1.76 1.41 -22.33
CA ASN A 153 -3.21 1.34 -22.54
C ASN A 153 -3.98 2.62 -22.13
N LEU A 154 -3.28 3.65 -21.62
CA LEU A 154 -3.89 4.95 -21.36
C LEU A 154 -4.40 5.61 -22.65
N ASP A 155 -5.48 6.38 -22.52
CA ASP A 155 -5.97 7.24 -23.60
C ASP A 155 -4.96 8.36 -23.91
N ALA A 156 -4.99 8.89 -25.14
CA ALA A 156 -3.95 9.79 -25.66
C ALA A 156 -3.70 11.02 -24.78
N GLU A 157 -4.75 11.59 -24.19
CA GLU A 157 -4.67 12.75 -23.31
C GLU A 157 -3.90 12.49 -22.00
N HIS A 158 -3.82 11.23 -21.57
CA HIS A 158 -3.14 10.81 -20.34
C HIS A 158 -1.71 10.28 -20.58
N LYS A 159 -1.28 10.15 -21.84
CA LYS A 159 0.04 9.60 -22.19
C LYS A 159 1.20 10.40 -21.60
N GLU A 160 1.12 11.72 -21.64
CA GLU A 160 2.18 12.58 -21.09
C GLU A 160 2.35 12.35 -19.58
N SER A 161 1.25 12.37 -18.83
CA SER A 161 1.27 12.10 -17.39
C SER A 161 1.71 10.67 -17.07
N GLY A 162 1.29 9.69 -17.88
CA GLY A 162 1.73 8.30 -17.77
C GLY A 162 3.23 8.13 -17.99
N ASN A 163 3.80 8.75 -19.01
CA ASN A 163 5.24 8.69 -19.28
C ASN A 163 6.05 9.35 -18.16
N ALA A 164 5.60 10.51 -17.66
CA ALA A 164 6.23 11.16 -16.51
C ALA A 164 6.21 10.28 -15.25
N ALA A 165 5.09 9.59 -14.99
CA ALA A 165 4.99 8.62 -13.91
C ALA A 165 5.95 7.42 -14.12
N LEU A 166 6.09 6.94 -15.36
CA LEU A 166 7.01 5.85 -15.68
C LEU A 166 8.48 6.24 -15.42
N GLU A 167 8.91 7.41 -15.92
CA GLU A 167 10.25 7.94 -15.67
C GLU A 167 10.56 8.05 -14.17
N LYS A 168 9.58 8.54 -13.39
CA LYS A 168 9.68 8.62 -11.92
C LYS A 168 9.84 7.24 -11.28
N ALA A 169 9.07 6.25 -11.70
CA ALA A 169 9.16 4.89 -11.17
C ALA A 169 10.50 4.23 -11.50
N GLU A 170 11.02 4.42 -12.72
CA GLU A 170 12.34 3.93 -13.14
C GLU A 170 13.47 4.59 -12.35
N ALA A 171 13.38 5.91 -12.13
CA ALA A 171 14.31 6.64 -11.28
C ALA A 171 14.30 6.14 -9.82
N ASN A 172 13.11 5.87 -9.26
CA ASN A 172 12.96 5.34 -7.90
C ASN A 172 13.60 3.95 -7.76
N LEU A 173 13.41 3.06 -8.74
CA LEU A 173 13.99 1.73 -8.72
C LEU A 173 15.53 1.79 -8.78
N LYS A 174 16.08 2.65 -9.65
CA LYS A 174 17.53 2.88 -9.72
C LYS A 174 18.07 3.46 -8.41
N TRP A 175 17.38 4.44 -7.84
CA TRP A 175 17.75 5.07 -6.58
C TRP A 175 17.73 4.07 -5.41
N LYS A 176 16.71 3.20 -5.32
CA LYS A 176 16.64 2.13 -4.32
C LYS A 176 17.88 1.23 -4.39
N LYS A 177 18.24 0.71 -5.57
CA LYS A 177 19.40 -0.17 -5.73
C LYS A 177 20.70 0.48 -5.23
N GLN A 178 20.86 1.78 -5.47
CA GLN A 178 22.02 2.53 -4.97
C GLN A 178 21.98 2.70 -3.44
N VAL A 179 20.86 3.16 -2.89
CA VAL A 179 20.72 3.43 -1.46
C VAL A 179 20.78 2.14 -0.65
N GLU A 180 20.21 1.04 -1.14
CA GLU A 180 20.28 -0.27 -0.52
C GLU A 180 21.73 -0.72 -0.35
N ARG A 181 22.55 -0.58 -1.40
CA ARG A 181 24.00 -0.85 -1.34
C ARG A 181 24.72 0.03 -0.31
N ASP A 182 24.42 1.33 -0.30
CA ASP A 182 25.06 2.27 0.63
C ASP A 182 24.70 1.95 2.09
N LEU A 183 23.44 1.58 2.36
CA LEU A 183 22.98 1.16 3.68
C LEU A 183 23.57 -0.18 4.09
N GLN A 184 23.64 -1.16 3.18
CA GLN A 184 24.29 -2.45 3.42
C GLN A 184 25.75 -2.26 3.84
N ASN A 185 26.49 -1.41 3.10
CA ASN A 185 27.86 -1.06 3.43
C ASN A 185 27.98 -0.38 4.80
N TYR A 186 27.11 0.59 5.08
CA TYR A 186 27.13 1.33 6.36
C TYR A 186 26.84 0.45 7.57
N TYR A 187 25.88 -0.48 7.45
CA TYR A 187 25.49 -1.38 8.54
C TYR A 187 26.24 -2.73 8.55
N GLY A 188 27.15 -2.97 7.60
CA GLY A 188 27.90 -4.23 7.49
C GLY A 188 27.04 -5.44 7.12
N ILE A 189 25.97 -5.23 6.36
CA ILE A 189 25.09 -6.29 5.86
C ILE A 189 25.67 -6.80 4.54
N PRO A 190 25.92 -8.12 4.37
CA PRO A 190 26.39 -8.68 3.09
C PRO A 190 25.40 -8.37 1.97
N SER A 191 25.89 -7.93 0.81
CA SER A 191 25.07 -7.75 -0.38
C SER A 191 24.82 -9.11 -1.06
N ASP A 192 23.56 -9.39 -1.42
CA ASP A 192 23.20 -10.56 -2.25
C ASP A 192 23.77 -10.47 -3.69
N ASP A 193 24.26 -9.30 -4.10
CA ASP A 193 25.01 -9.04 -5.34
C ASP A 193 26.44 -9.65 -5.29
N THR A 194 26.61 -10.86 -4.75
CA THR A 194 27.79 -11.66 -5.12
C THR A 194 27.59 -12.12 -6.55
N ASP A 195 28.10 -11.30 -7.46
CA ASP A 195 28.43 -11.70 -8.83
C ASP A 195 29.05 -13.10 -8.78
N SER A 196 28.45 -14.01 -9.52
CA SER A 196 28.90 -15.39 -9.67
C SER A 196 30.22 -15.41 -10.43
N ALA A 197 31.31 -14.99 -9.78
CA ALA A 197 32.68 -15.02 -10.30
C ALA A 197 33.74 -14.89 -9.19
N VAL A 198 33.58 -15.63 -8.09
CA VAL A 198 34.75 -16.12 -7.35
C VAL A 198 34.55 -17.61 -7.11
N THR A 199 35.07 -18.38 -8.05
CA THR A 199 35.29 -19.81 -7.89
C THR A 199 36.16 -20.06 -6.66
N SER A 200 35.62 -20.88 -5.76
CA SER A 200 36.32 -21.86 -4.92
C SER A 200 37.36 -21.32 -3.91
N THR A 201 37.00 -21.31 -2.63
CA THR A 201 37.69 -22.08 -1.57
C THR A 201 37.08 -21.80 -0.18
N VAL A 202 35.77 -21.94 -0.01
CA VAL A 202 35.20 -22.12 1.36
C VAL A 202 34.09 -23.17 1.35
N SER A 203 34.31 -24.26 0.63
CA SER A 203 33.57 -25.51 0.84
C SER A 203 34.56 -26.50 1.45
N LEU A 204 34.68 -26.53 2.78
CA LEU A 204 35.15 -27.71 3.54
C LEU A 204 35.16 -27.57 5.07
N ILE A 205 34.83 -26.44 5.69
CA ILE A 205 34.98 -26.30 7.16
C ILE A 205 33.70 -26.58 7.97
N ILE A 206 32.50 -26.60 7.38
CA ILE A 206 31.27 -26.76 8.17
C ILE A 206 30.78 -28.23 8.31
N VAL A 207 31.32 -29.19 7.56
CA VAL A 207 30.83 -30.59 7.62
C VAL A 207 31.58 -31.47 8.63
N THR A 208 32.68 -31.03 9.24
CA THR A 208 33.48 -31.89 10.14
C THR A 208 33.22 -31.71 11.65
N ILE A 209 32.19 -30.94 12.04
CA ILE A 209 31.81 -30.81 13.46
C ILE A 209 30.57 -31.66 13.83
N CYS A 210 29.83 -32.21 12.85
CA CYS A 210 28.70 -33.09 13.12
C CYS A 210 29.01 -34.60 13.16
N SER A 211 30.27 -35.02 13.04
CA SER A 211 30.65 -36.46 13.14
C SER A 211 31.59 -36.79 14.30
N VAL A 212 31.83 -35.85 15.23
CA VAL A 212 32.64 -36.12 16.44
C VAL A 212 31.78 -36.37 17.70
N ILE A 213 30.44 -36.26 17.60
CA ILE A 213 29.54 -36.57 18.73
C ILE A 213 29.14 -38.07 18.79
N ASP A 214 29.42 -38.87 17.76
CA ASP A 214 29.05 -40.30 17.72
C ASP A 214 30.21 -41.29 17.94
N VAL A 215 31.43 -40.84 18.31
CA VAL A 215 32.61 -41.74 18.44
C VAL A 215 33.21 -41.81 19.85
N ILE A 216 32.66 -41.10 20.86
CA ILE A 216 33.08 -41.33 22.25
C ILE A 216 31.85 -41.64 23.09
N GLY A 217 31.43 -42.90 23.01
CA GLY A 217 30.65 -43.53 24.06
C GLY A 217 31.52 -43.76 25.29
N PHE A 218 31.27 -42.96 26.32
CA PHE A 218 31.26 -43.34 27.74
C PHE A 218 30.32 -42.41 28.49
#